data_AF-A0AAD9YRP7-F1
#
_entry.id   AF-A0AAD9YRP7-F1
#
_cell.length_a   1.000
_cell.length_b   1.000
_cell.length_c   1.000
_cell.angle_alpha   90.00
_cell.angle_beta   90.00
_cell.angle_gamma   90.00
#
_symmetry.space_group_name_H-M   'P 1'
#
loop_
_entity.id
_entity.type
_entity.pdbx_description
1 polymer ?
#
loop_
_entity_poly.entity_id
_entity_poly.type
_entity_poly.pdbx_seq_one_letter_code
_entity_poly.pdbx_strand_id
1 'polypeptide(L)'
;MEVAQAPQAVDITRLKLETVKRFTNGTSNLTPPPANTGAVCTPAKYQCRQNPDNTWGWDVCNTSSKWVNGGNCTPTETCVFNSLNGSPYCVPTPPKTPAKETGKQCFPGKYQCKHDDSKGWSIETCNDAGSWDHTLDCAASETCTYSPVAGYPYCTSKVDARVCTPGTYQCSYIQAWGWDVCSTEGKWVRGGSCKTGETCSFNPLNGAPYCV
;
A
#
# COMPACT_ATOMS: atom_id res chain seq x y z
N MET A 1 -30.15 -6.87 -58.99
CA MET A 1 -29.34 -5.65 -58.87
C MET A 1 -30.03 -4.79 -57.83
N GLU A 2 -29.56 -4.88 -56.59
CA GLU A 2 -30.14 -4.18 -55.45
C GLU A 2 -29.04 -3.27 -54.89
N VAL A 3 -29.36 -1.98 -54.79
CA VAL A 3 -28.42 -0.89 -54.55
C VAL A 3 -28.20 -0.75 -53.05
N ALA A 4 -26.95 -0.95 -52.62
CA ALA A 4 -26.53 -0.81 -51.23
C ALA A 4 -26.66 0.65 -50.74
N GLN A 5 -27.34 0.85 -49.62
CA GLN A 5 -27.36 2.11 -48.88
C GLN A 5 -26.09 2.26 -48.03
N ALA A 6 -25.45 3.43 -48.14
CA ALA A 6 -24.28 3.81 -47.35
C ALA A 6 -24.67 4.25 -45.92
N PRO A 7 -23.87 3.93 -44.89
CA PRO A 7 -24.10 4.45 -43.54
C PRO A 7 -23.68 5.92 -43.42
N GLN A 8 -24.49 6.68 -42.66
CA GLN A 8 -24.32 8.12 -42.46
C GLN A 8 -23.14 8.45 -41.54
N ALA A 9 -22.49 9.57 -41.84
CA ALA A 9 -21.39 10.15 -41.07
C ALA A 9 -21.90 10.70 -39.72
N VAL A 10 -21.27 10.30 -38.62
CA VAL A 10 -21.46 10.92 -37.31
C VAL A 10 -20.43 12.03 -37.15
N ASP A 11 -20.93 13.26 -37.05
CA ASP A 11 -20.18 14.49 -36.83
C ASP A 11 -19.61 14.49 -35.39
N ILE A 12 -18.29 14.41 -35.26
CA ILE A 12 -17.56 14.42 -34.00
C ILE A 12 -16.99 15.83 -33.76
N THR A 13 -17.85 16.84 -33.71
CA THR A 13 -17.45 18.18 -33.25
C THR A 13 -18.06 18.51 -31.89
N ARG A 14 -17.25 18.26 -30.84
CA ARG A 14 -17.20 18.90 -29.50
C ARG A 14 -17.01 17.87 -28.38
N LEU A 15 -15.75 17.52 -28.12
CA LEU A 15 -15.32 17.23 -26.75
C LEU A 15 -14.36 18.35 -26.35
N LYS A 16 -14.88 19.25 -25.52
CA LYS A 16 -14.11 20.31 -24.88
C LYS A 16 -13.02 19.65 -24.03
N LEU A 17 -11.81 20.14 -24.23
CA LEU A 17 -10.60 19.86 -23.49
C LEU A 17 -10.81 20.27 -22.01
N GLU A 18 -11.27 19.34 -21.16
CA GLU A 18 -11.21 19.52 -19.71
C GLU A 18 -9.93 18.87 -19.18
N THR A 19 -8.95 19.75 -19.01
CA THR A 19 -7.71 19.66 -18.24
C THR A 19 -7.67 18.49 -17.24
N VAL A 20 -6.91 17.45 -17.61
CA VAL A 20 -6.39 16.45 -16.67
C VAL A 20 -5.50 17.18 -15.67
N LYS A 21 -6.03 17.49 -14.48
CA LYS A 21 -5.21 17.94 -13.35
C LYS A 21 -4.42 16.75 -12.84
N ARG A 22 -3.13 16.78 -13.17
CA ARG A 22 -2.06 15.95 -12.62
C ARG A 22 -2.16 15.93 -11.08
N PHE A 23 -2.28 14.74 -10.50
CA PHE A 23 -2.04 14.57 -9.06
C PHE A 23 -0.54 14.68 -8.82
N THR A 24 -0.09 15.86 -8.42
CA THR A 24 1.23 16.06 -7.83
C THR A 24 1.22 15.61 -6.38
N ASN A 25 2.30 14.91 -6.03
CA ASN A 25 2.71 14.48 -4.71
C ASN A 25 2.69 15.64 -3.69
N GLY A 26 2.27 15.35 -2.46
CA GLY A 26 2.61 16.12 -1.25
C GLY A 26 1.81 17.39 -0.96
N THR A 27 0.74 17.27 -0.18
CA THR A 27 0.52 18.07 1.05
C THR A 27 -0.75 17.60 1.76
N SER A 28 -0.58 17.31 3.05
CA SER A 28 -1.64 17.15 4.04
C SER A 28 -2.66 18.29 3.98
N ASN A 29 -3.92 17.98 3.68
CA ASN A 29 -5.05 18.81 4.08
C ASN A 29 -6.28 17.94 4.31
N LEU A 30 -6.54 17.72 5.60
CA LEU A 30 -7.75 17.13 6.16
C LEU A 30 -8.93 18.04 5.84
N THR A 31 -9.60 17.77 4.72
CA THR A 31 -10.96 18.29 4.55
C THR A 31 -11.89 17.16 4.99
N PRO A 32 -12.70 17.32 6.06
CA PRO A 32 -13.70 16.32 6.38
C PRO A 32 -14.62 16.17 5.18
N PRO A 33 -14.97 14.93 4.77
CA PRO A 33 -15.90 14.74 3.67
C PRO A 33 -17.24 15.40 4.01
N PRO A 34 -17.92 16.02 3.04
CA PRO A 34 -19.19 16.69 3.27
C PRO A 34 -20.19 15.71 3.87
N ALA A 35 -20.77 16.08 5.00
CA ALA A 35 -21.89 15.35 5.59
C ALA A 35 -23.04 15.28 4.57
N ASN A 36 -23.56 14.07 4.34
CA ASN A 36 -24.81 13.81 3.61
C ASN A 36 -24.91 14.38 2.18
N THR A 37 -23.96 14.00 1.31
CA THR A 37 -24.34 13.75 -0.10
C THR A 37 -24.47 12.25 -0.23
N GLY A 38 -25.54 11.75 -0.85
CA GLY A 38 -25.79 10.32 -1.06
C GLY A 38 -24.75 9.68 -1.99
N ALA A 39 -23.49 9.66 -1.56
CA ALA A 39 -22.34 9.22 -2.31
C ALA A 39 -22.51 7.74 -2.65
N VAL A 40 -22.85 7.50 -3.91
CA VAL A 40 -22.93 6.17 -4.50
C VAL A 40 -21.54 5.57 -4.42
N CYS A 41 -21.39 4.48 -3.68
CA CYS A 41 -20.15 3.73 -3.56
C CYS A 41 -20.26 2.39 -4.29
N THR A 42 -19.13 1.80 -4.68
CA THR A 42 -19.11 0.45 -5.24
C THR A 42 -19.27 -0.58 -4.11
N PRO A 43 -20.25 -1.50 -4.17
CA PRO A 43 -20.41 -2.53 -3.15
C PRO A 43 -19.13 -3.31 -2.85
N ALA A 44 -18.99 -3.74 -1.60
CA ALA A 44 -17.80 -4.44 -1.09
C ALA A 44 -16.48 -3.62 -1.14
N LYS A 45 -16.60 -2.28 -1.15
CA LYS A 45 -15.48 -1.37 -0.85
C LYS A 45 -15.53 -0.92 0.60
N TYR A 46 -14.37 -0.48 1.07
CA TYR A 46 -14.14 0.02 2.41
C TYR A 46 -13.55 1.43 2.32
N GLN A 47 -13.82 2.26 3.32
CA GLN A 47 -13.12 3.53 3.52
C GLN A 47 -12.80 3.70 5.00
N CYS A 48 -11.59 4.15 5.33
CA CYS A 48 -11.30 4.63 6.67
C CYS A 48 -11.99 5.98 6.88
N ARG A 49 -12.57 6.19 8.06
CA ARG A 49 -13.23 7.43 8.43
C ARG A 49 -12.79 7.89 9.80
N GLN A 50 -12.89 9.19 10.03
CA GLN A 50 -12.83 9.74 11.37
C GLN A 50 -14.26 9.89 11.92
N ASN A 51 -14.47 9.41 13.15
CA ASN A 51 -15.72 9.49 13.87
C ASN A 51 -15.93 10.88 14.48
N PRO A 52 -17.17 11.26 14.83
CA PRO A 52 -17.45 12.55 15.48
C PRO A 52 -16.72 12.77 16.81
N ASP A 53 -16.36 11.70 17.51
CA ASP A 53 -15.60 11.72 18.77
C ASP A 53 -14.08 11.75 18.54
N ASN A 54 -13.63 12.05 17.32
CA ASN A 54 -12.25 12.05 16.85
C ASN A 54 -11.54 10.68 16.84
N THR A 55 -12.25 9.59 17.15
CA THR A 55 -11.70 8.23 16.97
C THR A 55 -11.68 7.85 15.49
N TRP A 56 -10.91 6.83 15.13
CA TRP A 56 -10.93 6.27 13.78
C TRP A 56 -11.93 5.12 13.68
N GLY A 57 -12.36 4.80 12.47
CA GLY A 57 -13.17 3.64 12.14
C GLY A 57 -13.16 3.40 10.64
N TRP A 58 -14.06 2.56 10.17
CA TRP A 58 -14.25 2.35 8.75
C TRP A 58 -15.73 2.21 8.39
N ASP A 59 -16.05 2.56 7.15
CA ASP A 59 -17.33 2.24 6.53
C ASP A 59 -17.19 1.10 5.53
N VAL A 60 -18.26 0.36 5.34
CA VAL A 60 -18.45 -0.63 4.27
C VAL A 60 -19.47 -0.10 3.29
N CYS A 61 -19.21 -0.23 2.00
CA CYS A 61 -20.20 0.03 0.99
C CYS A 61 -21.14 -1.17 0.86
N ASN A 62 -22.40 -0.98 1.23
CA ASN A 62 -23.40 -2.04 1.12
C ASN A 62 -23.89 -2.25 -0.33
N THR A 63 -24.72 -3.27 -0.54
CA THR A 63 -25.26 -3.62 -1.87
C THR A 63 -26.19 -2.55 -2.45
N SER A 64 -26.72 -1.65 -1.63
CA SER A 64 -27.51 -0.50 -2.05
C SER A 64 -26.65 0.72 -2.38
N SER A 65 -25.32 0.53 -2.54
CA SER A 65 -24.34 1.59 -2.83
C SER A 65 -24.33 2.70 -1.79
N LYS A 66 -24.53 2.35 -0.51
CA LYS A 66 -24.48 3.28 0.62
C LYS A 66 -23.37 2.88 1.58
N TRP A 67 -22.61 3.87 2.02
CA TRP A 67 -21.67 3.71 3.14
C TRP A 67 -22.44 3.46 4.43
N VAL A 68 -22.08 2.39 5.13
CA VAL A 68 -22.59 2.05 6.46
C VAL A 68 -21.42 1.76 7.38
N ASN A 69 -21.58 2.05 8.67
CA ASN A 69 -20.54 1.81 9.66
C ASN A 69 -20.11 0.34 9.65
N GLY A 70 -18.82 0.10 9.40
CA GLY A 70 -18.21 -1.22 9.41
C GLY A 70 -17.53 -1.58 10.73
N GLY A 71 -17.13 -0.58 11.50
CA GLY A 71 -16.48 -0.74 12.80
C GLY A 71 -15.73 0.51 13.25
N ASN A 72 -15.36 0.52 14.53
CA ASN A 72 -14.65 1.61 15.18
C ASN A 72 -13.33 1.11 15.78
N CYS A 73 -12.32 1.95 15.72
CA CYS A 73 -11.06 1.77 16.45
C CYS A 73 -11.16 2.37 17.85
N THR A 74 -10.32 1.91 18.76
CA THR A 74 -10.20 2.54 20.08
C THR A 74 -9.62 3.97 19.97
N PRO A 75 -9.75 4.83 20.99
CA PRO A 75 -9.26 6.21 20.93
C PRO A 75 -7.76 6.36 20.69
N THR A 76 -6.98 5.32 20.93
CA THR A 76 -5.53 5.28 20.73
C THR A 76 -5.14 4.61 19.42
N GLU A 77 -6.08 4.30 18.53
CA GLU A 77 -5.84 3.58 17.29
C GLU A 77 -6.25 4.40 16.06
N THR A 78 -5.62 4.09 14.93
CA THR A 78 -5.92 4.64 13.61
C THR A 78 -6.36 3.54 12.67
N CYS A 79 -7.26 3.87 11.74
CA CYS A 79 -7.67 2.97 10.67
C CYS A 79 -6.61 2.97 9.56
N VAL A 80 -6.24 1.78 9.09
CA VAL A 80 -5.32 1.55 7.97
C VAL A 80 -5.85 0.43 7.09
N PHE A 81 -5.39 0.35 5.83
CA PHE A 81 -5.78 -0.69 4.89
C PHE A 81 -4.74 -1.79 4.78
N ASN A 82 -5.17 -3.04 4.85
CA ASN A 82 -4.34 -4.18 4.52
C ASN A 82 -4.16 -4.20 3.01
N SER A 83 -2.92 -4.11 2.55
CA SER A 83 -2.60 -4.03 1.12
C SER A 83 -2.90 -5.32 0.34
N LEU A 84 -3.02 -6.48 1.01
CA LEU A 84 -3.33 -7.76 0.34
C LEU A 84 -4.78 -7.90 -0.06
N ASN A 85 -5.70 -7.50 0.81
CA ASN A 85 -7.14 -7.73 0.62
C ASN A 85 -7.97 -6.43 0.61
N GLY A 86 -7.34 -5.29 0.86
CA GLY A 86 -8.01 -3.99 0.94
C GLY A 86 -8.91 -3.85 2.17
N SER A 87 -8.83 -4.76 3.15
CA SER A 87 -9.64 -4.72 4.35
C SER A 87 -9.07 -3.71 5.36
N PRO A 88 -9.92 -2.91 6.02
CA PRO A 88 -9.48 -2.00 7.06
C PRO A 88 -9.15 -2.76 8.35
N TYR A 89 -8.20 -2.24 9.11
CA TYR A 89 -7.87 -2.70 10.46
C TYR A 89 -7.38 -1.54 11.33
N CYS A 90 -7.47 -1.72 12.65
CA CYS A 90 -7.03 -0.73 13.62
C CYS A 90 -5.59 -1.01 14.04
N VAL A 91 -4.77 0.04 14.08
CA VAL A 91 -3.39 -0.02 14.60
C VAL A 91 -3.16 1.07 15.62
N PRO A 92 -2.33 0.85 16.65
CA PRO A 92 -2.00 1.90 17.61
C PRO A 92 -1.43 3.15 16.93
N THR A 93 -2.02 4.31 17.25
CA THR A 93 -1.56 5.62 16.80
C THR A 93 -0.30 5.98 17.57
N PRO A 94 0.82 6.33 16.89
CA PRO A 94 1.97 6.87 17.60
C PRO A 94 1.57 8.18 18.32
N PRO A 95 1.96 8.40 19.59
CA PRO A 95 1.72 9.66 20.29
C PRO A 95 2.28 10.85 19.49
N LYS A 96 1.57 11.98 19.55
CA LYS A 96 1.91 13.20 18.81
C LYS A 96 3.24 13.84 19.25
N THR A 97 3.71 13.52 20.46
CA THR A 97 5.01 13.93 21.00
C THR A 97 6.01 12.80 20.81
N PRO A 98 7.17 13.02 20.15
CA PRO A 98 8.19 11.98 19.98
C PRO A 98 8.65 11.45 21.34
N ALA A 99 8.83 10.13 21.46
CA ALA A 99 9.14 9.46 22.74
C ALA A 99 10.33 10.12 23.46
N LYS A 100 11.30 10.61 22.68
CA LYS A 100 12.50 11.32 23.11
C LYS A 100 12.21 12.57 23.97
N GLU A 101 11.11 13.28 23.76
CA GLU A 101 10.74 14.46 24.57
C GLU A 101 10.13 14.10 25.93
N THR A 102 9.69 12.85 26.11
CA THR A 102 9.10 12.34 27.37
C THR A 102 10.09 11.52 28.21
N GLY A 103 11.37 11.44 27.82
CA GLY A 103 12.36 10.57 28.46
C GLY A 103 12.16 9.07 28.17
N LYS A 104 11.20 8.73 27.30
CA LYS A 104 10.92 7.36 26.86
C LYS A 104 11.74 7.02 25.62
N GLN A 105 12.21 5.78 25.51
CA GLN A 105 12.97 5.30 24.36
C GLN A 105 12.06 4.97 23.17
N CYS A 106 10.81 4.59 23.45
CA CYS A 106 9.84 4.15 22.46
C CYS A 106 8.40 4.31 22.96
N PHE A 107 7.42 3.95 22.11
CA PHE A 107 6.00 3.94 22.47
C PHE A 107 5.46 2.52 22.59
N PRO A 108 4.62 2.23 23.61
CA PRO A 108 4.06 0.90 23.81
C PRO A 108 3.42 0.33 22.53
N GLY A 109 3.67 -0.94 22.25
CA GLY A 109 3.16 -1.61 21.05
C GLY A 109 3.90 -1.26 19.74
N LYS A 110 4.97 -0.47 19.80
CA LYS A 110 5.96 -0.40 18.71
C LYS A 110 6.88 -1.59 18.76
N TYR A 111 7.36 -1.99 17.58
CA TYR A 111 8.33 -3.05 17.41
C TYR A 111 9.54 -2.50 16.69
N GLN A 112 10.71 -3.09 16.94
CA GLN A 112 11.90 -2.82 16.16
C GLN A 112 12.74 -4.07 15.87
N CYS A 113 13.44 -4.03 14.75
CA CYS A 113 14.55 -4.93 14.46
C CYS A 113 15.84 -4.35 15.03
N LYS A 114 16.57 -5.14 15.82
CA LYS A 114 17.89 -4.78 16.35
C LYS A 114 18.92 -5.81 15.93
N HIS A 115 20.11 -5.35 15.57
CA HIS A 115 21.26 -6.22 15.29
C HIS A 115 22.32 -6.00 16.36
N ASP A 116 22.80 -7.10 16.92
CA ASP A 116 23.96 -7.15 17.80
C ASP A 116 25.01 -8.07 17.17
N ASP A 117 26.23 -7.59 16.99
CA ASP A 117 27.28 -8.35 16.29
C ASP A 117 27.63 -9.68 16.98
N SER A 118 27.35 -9.81 18.28
CA SER A 118 27.59 -11.02 19.06
C SER A 118 26.39 -11.97 19.15
N LYS A 119 25.16 -11.47 18.91
CA LYS A 119 23.91 -12.24 19.09
C LYS A 119 23.05 -12.36 17.83
N GLY A 120 23.35 -11.60 16.78
CA GLY A 120 22.58 -11.56 15.55
C GLY A 120 21.39 -10.60 15.62
N TRP A 121 20.35 -10.90 14.83
CA TRP A 121 19.14 -10.08 14.76
C TRP A 121 18.13 -10.47 15.84
N SER A 122 17.43 -9.50 16.39
CA SER A 122 16.29 -9.71 17.28
C SER A 122 15.15 -8.72 17.00
N ILE A 123 13.97 -9.09 17.48
CA ILE A 123 12.78 -8.26 17.55
C ILE A 123 12.63 -7.77 18.98
N GLU A 124 12.51 -6.45 19.14
CA GLU A 124 12.19 -5.82 20.42
C GLU A 124 10.80 -5.19 20.35
N THR A 125 10.05 -5.29 21.44
CA THR A 125 8.73 -4.66 21.60
C THR A 125 8.85 -3.59 22.66
N CYS A 126 8.28 -2.44 22.40
CA CYS A 126 8.23 -1.40 23.40
C CYS A 126 7.16 -1.71 24.45
N ASN A 127 7.57 -1.75 25.71
CA ASN A 127 6.68 -1.97 26.84
C ASN A 127 5.95 -0.70 27.28
N ASP A 128 5.04 -0.83 28.25
CA ASP A 128 4.24 0.27 28.80
C ASP A 128 5.09 1.36 29.48
N ALA A 129 6.26 0.98 29.99
CA ALA A 129 7.22 1.92 30.55
C ALA A 129 7.88 2.81 29.47
N GLY A 130 7.77 2.45 28.18
CA GLY A 130 8.42 3.15 27.08
C GLY A 130 9.87 2.73 26.88
N SER A 131 10.22 1.51 27.27
CA SER A 131 11.51 0.87 27.10
C SER A 131 11.40 -0.31 26.15
N TRP A 132 12.48 -0.58 25.42
CA TRP A 132 12.55 -1.73 24.53
C TRP A 132 12.78 -3.00 25.33
N ASP A 133 11.80 -3.91 25.28
CA ASP A 133 11.94 -5.26 25.82
C ASP A 133 12.25 -6.23 24.69
N HIS A 134 13.18 -7.12 24.99
CA HIS A 134 13.57 -8.15 24.07
C HIS A 134 12.43 -9.17 23.90
N THR A 135 11.99 -9.39 22.66
CA THR A 135 10.82 -10.23 22.35
C THR A 135 11.20 -11.55 21.71
N LEU A 136 12.09 -11.52 20.72
CA LEU A 136 12.47 -12.72 19.96
C LEU A 136 13.87 -12.56 19.36
N ASP A 137 14.74 -13.54 19.59
CA ASP A 137 15.98 -13.70 18.81
C ASP A 137 15.67 -14.39 17.48
N CYS A 138 16.17 -13.84 16.38
CA CYS A 138 16.19 -14.56 15.11
C CYS A 138 17.31 -15.61 15.13
N ALA A 139 17.14 -16.69 14.36
CA ALA A 139 18.21 -17.67 14.23
C ALA A 139 19.48 -17.02 13.63
N ALA A 140 20.67 -17.58 13.87
CA ALA A 140 21.93 -17.04 13.35
C ALA A 140 21.95 -16.92 11.80
N SER A 141 21.18 -17.77 11.12
CA SER A 141 20.97 -17.77 9.67
C SER A 141 19.83 -16.88 9.21
N GLU A 142 19.23 -16.09 10.08
CA GLU A 142 18.08 -15.23 9.80
C GLU A 142 18.42 -13.74 9.95
N THR A 143 17.54 -12.91 9.39
CA THR A 143 17.54 -11.45 9.52
C THR A 143 16.17 -11.00 9.97
N CYS A 144 16.11 -9.98 10.82
CA CYS A 144 14.85 -9.33 11.13
C CYS A 144 14.45 -8.40 9.99
N THR A 145 13.22 -8.51 9.51
CA THR A 145 12.67 -7.69 8.42
C THR A 145 11.25 -7.27 8.74
N TYR A 146 10.84 -6.09 8.30
CA TYR A 146 9.45 -5.65 8.44
C TYR A 146 8.58 -6.21 7.32
N SER A 147 7.43 -6.75 7.69
CA SER A 147 6.43 -7.14 6.71
C SER A 147 5.94 -5.89 5.96
N PRO A 148 6.11 -5.82 4.63
CA PRO A 148 5.59 -4.70 3.84
C PRO A 148 4.05 -4.66 3.84
N VAL A 149 3.41 -5.75 4.30
CA VAL A 149 1.96 -5.90 4.39
C VAL A 149 1.46 -5.63 5.80
N ALA A 150 2.01 -6.33 6.80
CA ALA A 150 1.49 -6.29 8.15
C ALA A 150 2.10 -5.14 8.98
N GLY A 151 3.25 -4.60 8.56
CA GLY A 151 3.98 -3.56 9.28
C GLY A 151 4.68 -4.06 10.55
N TYR A 152 4.57 -5.34 10.89
CA TYR A 152 5.27 -5.96 12.02
C TYR A 152 6.57 -6.62 11.57
N PRO A 153 7.62 -6.58 12.39
CA PRO A 153 8.86 -7.29 12.12
C PRO A 153 8.68 -8.80 12.29
N TYR A 154 9.45 -9.55 11.52
CA TYR A 154 9.54 -11.01 11.59
C TYR A 154 10.97 -11.45 11.22
N CYS A 155 11.36 -12.63 11.70
CA CYS A 155 12.62 -13.25 11.32
C CYS A 155 12.44 -13.99 10.00
N THR A 156 13.36 -13.77 9.07
CA THR A 156 13.37 -14.45 7.77
C THR A 156 14.75 -15.01 7.48
N SER A 157 14.81 -16.13 6.77
CA SER A 157 16.08 -16.77 6.41
C SER A 157 16.95 -15.80 5.58
N LYS A 158 18.25 -15.76 5.83
CA LYS A 158 19.23 -15.05 4.99
C LYS A 158 19.23 -15.57 3.54
N VAL A 159 18.67 -16.75 3.31
CA VAL A 159 18.44 -17.34 1.98
C VAL A 159 17.35 -16.57 1.20
N ASP A 160 16.57 -15.75 1.89
CA ASP A 160 15.71 -14.71 1.31
C ASP A 160 16.39 -13.34 1.24
N ALA A 161 17.71 -13.31 0.96
CA ALA A 161 18.37 -12.18 0.28
C ALA A 161 17.89 -12.01 -1.18
N ARG A 162 16.70 -12.52 -1.49
CA ARG A 162 16.03 -12.32 -2.76
C ARG A 162 15.53 -10.88 -2.77
N VAL A 163 16.04 -10.09 -3.70
CA VAL A 163 15.58 -8.71 -3.91
C VAL A 163 14.16 -8.70 -4.50
N CYS A 164 13.66 -9.87 -4.93
CA CYS A 164 12.37 -10.06 -5.56
C CYS A 164 11.82 -11.49 -5.39
N THR A 165 10.53 -11.70 -5.64
CA THR A 165 9.88 -13.02 -5.63
C THR A 165 10.00 -13.68 -7.01
N PRO A 166 10.53 -14.91 -7.16
CA PRO A 166 10.64 -15.58 -8.47
C PRO A 166 9.34 -15.57 -9.27
N GLY A 167 9.43 -15.22 -10.55
CA GLY A 167 8.27 -15.15 -11.45
C GLY A 167 7.47 -13.85 -11.37
N THR A 168 7.85 -12.90 -10.51
CA THR A 168 7.29 -11.54 -10.54
C THR A 168 8.05 -10.63 -11.50
N TYR A 169 7.42 -9.50 -11.81
CA TYR A 169 7.91 -8.52 -12.76
C TYR A 169 8.01 -7.13 -12.11
N GLN A 170 8.91 -6.30 -12.62
CA GLN A 170 8.93 -4.86 -12.34
C GLN A 170 9.22 -4.08 -13.63
N CYS A 171 8.71 -2.86 -13.75
CA CYS A 171 9.16 -1.95 -14.79
C CYS A 171 10.56 -1.43 -14.44
N SER A 172 11.50 -1.54 -15.37
CA SER A 172 12.89 -1.20 -15.14
C SER A 172 13.12 0.30 -15.33
N TYR A 173 13.48 0.99 -14.24
CA TYR A 173 13.69 2.45 -14.24
C TYR A 173 15.12 2.87 -14.62
N ILE A 174 16.05 1.91 -14.68
CA ILE A 174 17.49 2.19 -14.84
C ILE A 174 17.89 2.25 -16.32
N GLN A 175 17.17 1.53 -17.19
CA GLN A 175 17.51 1.40 -18.61
C GLN A 175 16.25 1.47 -19.46
N ALA A 176 15.66 2.66 -19.54
CA ALA A 176 14.65 3.09 -20.50
C ALA A 176 13.58 2.02 -20.86
N TRP A 177 12.47 2.05 -20.11
CA TRP A 177 11.16 1.55 -20.56
C TRP A 177 11.08 0.04 -20.82
N GLY A 178 11.81 -0.79 -20.08
CA GLY A 178 11.68 -2.25 -20.14
C GLY A 178 11.05 -2.87 -18.89
N TRP A 179 11.09 -4.19 -18.78
CA TRP A 179 10.76 -4.89 -17.56
C TRP A 179 11.84 -5.89 -17.17
N ASP A 180 11.95 -6.12 -15.86
CA ASP A 180 12.77 -7.16 -15.27
C ASP A 180 11.87 -8.29 -14.78
N VAL A 181 12.38 -9.52 -14.85
CA VAL A 181 11.78 -10.73 -14.26
C VAL A 181 12.63 -11.11 -13.06
N CYS A 182 11.99 -11.53 -11.99
CA CYS A 182 12.71 -12.12 -10.88
C CYS A 182 13.09 -13.58 -11.19
N SER A 183 14.39 -13.88 -11.17
CA SER A 183 14.89 -15.24 -11.36
C SER A 183 14.53 -16.17 -10.20
N THR A 184 14.68 -17.48 -10.38
CA THR A 184 14.54 -18.47 -9.30
C THR A 184 15.52 -18.25 -8.15
N GLU A 185 16.65 -17.58 -8.42
CA GLU A 185 17.62 -17.15 -7.41
C GLU A 185 17.21 -15.86 -6.68
N GLY A 186 16.08 -15.23 -7.04
CA GLY A 186 15.61 -13.99 -6.40
C GLY A 186 16.36 -12.74 -6.82
N LYS A 187 16.86 -12.68 -8.06
CA LYS A 187 17.57 -11.53 -8.63
C LYS A 187 16.78 -10.97 -9.82
N TRP A 188 16.76 -9.65 -9.95
CA TRP A 188 16.21 -8.99 -11.13
C TRP A 188 17.10 -9.26 -12.34
N VAL A 189 16.51 -9.85 -13.37
CA VAL A 189 17.14 -10.08 -14.66
C VAL A 189 16.27 -9.46 -15.76
N ARG A 190 16.88 -8.97 -16.83
CA ARG A 190 16.14 -8.29 -17.90
C ARG A 190 15.17 -9.25 -18.58
N GLY A 191 13.89 -8.90 -18.57
CA GLY A 191 12.82 -9.67 -19.20
C GLY A 191 12.48 -9.21 -20.61
N GLY A 192 12.59 -7.90 -20.86
CA GLY A 192 12.27 -7.32 -22.16
C GLY A 192 12.42 -5.81 -22.17
N SER A 193 12.08 -5.19 -23.30
CA SER A 193 12.28 -3.76 -23.52
C SER A 193 11.20 -3.21 -24.44
N CYS A 194 10.68 -2.04 -24.13
CA CYS A 194 9.76 -1.34 -25.01
C CYS A 194 10.50 -0.58 -26.10
N LYS A 195 9.78 -0.27 -27.19
CA LYS A 195 10.34 0.51 -28.28
C LYS A 195 10.55 1.97 -27.84
N THR A 196 11.34 2.70 -28.62
CA THR A 196 11.56 4.12 -28.37
C THR A 196 10.23 4.89 -28.38
N GLY A 197 9.92 5.53 -27.25
CA GLY A 197 8.69 6.31 -27.06
C GLY A 197 7.57 5.54 -26.36
N GLU A 198 7.68 4.22 -26.22
CA GLU A 198 6.77 3.40 -25.41
C GLU A 198 7.24 3.35 -23.94
N THR A 199 6.32 3.08 -23.04
CA THR A 199 6.56 2.96 -21.60
C THR A 199 6.08 1.61 -21.07
N CYS A 200 6.73 1.10 -20.01
CA CYS A 200 6.31 -0.13 -19.37
C CYS A 200 5.11 0.11 -18.44
N SER A 201 4.08 -0.76 -18.55
CA SER A 201 2.89 -0.78 -17.70
C SER A 201 2.49 -2.22 -17.36
N PHE A 202 1.55 -2.40 -16.41
CA PHE A 202 1.12 -3.71 -15.92
C PHE A 202 -0.34 -4.01 -16.22
N ASN A 203 -0.60 -5.20 -16.76
CA ASN A 203 -1.97 -5.64 -17.01
C ASN A 203 -2.65 -5.96 -15.66
N PRO A 204 -3.76 -5.30 -15.31
CA PRO A 204 -4.41 -5.47 -14.01
C PRO A 204 -5.05 -6.85 -13.82
N LEU A 205 -5.27 -7.63 -14.88
CA LEU A 205 -5.88 -8.96 -14.80
C LEU A 205 -4.89 -10.06 -14.40
N ASN A 206 -3.61 -9.93 -14.81
CA ASN A 206 -2.62 -11.00 -14.64
C ASN A 206 -1.24 -10.52 -14.16
N GLY A 207 -1.05 -9.21 -13.96
CA GLY A 207 0.21 -8.62 -13.50
C GLY A 207 1.34 -8.70 -14.53
N ALA A 208 1.07 -9.07 -15.79
CA ALA A 208 2.09 -9.14 -16.82
C ALA A 208 2.50 -7.75 -17.32
N PRO A 209 3.79 -7.48 -17.52
CA PRO A 209 4.27 -6.23 -18.08
C PRO A 209 3.95 -6.15 -19.58
N TYR A 210 3.63 -4.95 -20.06
CA TYR A 210 3.42 -4.65 -21.47
C TYR A 210 3.83 -3.21 -21.80
N CYS A 211 3.99 -2.92 -23.10
CA CYS A 211 4.42 -1.61 -23.59
C CYS A 211 3.22 -0.80 -24.06
N VAL A 212 3.19 0.49 -23.70
CA VAL A 212 2.14 1.47 -24.06
C VAL A 212 2.70 2.78 -24.56
#